data_AF-A0A9D8ADR5-F1
#
_entry.id   AF-A0A9D8ADR5-F1
#
_cell.length_a   1.000
_cell.length_b   1.000
_cell.length_c   1.000
_cell.angle_alpha   90.00
_cell.angle_beta   90.00
_cell.angle_gamma   90.00
#
_symmetry.space_group_name_H-M   'P 1'
#
loop_
_entity.id
_entity.type
_entity.pdbx_description
1 polymer ?
#
loop_
_entity_poly.entity_id
_entity_poly.type
_entity_poly.pdbx_seq_one_letter_code
_entity_poly.pdbx_strand_id
1 'polypeptide(L)'
;MFLRKNKKEGIIINIKYYLTACFCFTSIMFSQVEYEPGVLLVRVKEPERVVIKNKVAVNGNIGLNNILQNNELRYSKKLPHSHRKTDGWYRLEFPVKKNVKQIKDLLINNSDIEDVNLNYYGKLSGTPNDPYWDGQWALKLIGMPSAWGLIQPDSSILMGIIDSGINDDHEDFEGNIWVNPNDPLGGGDDDANGYVDDINGWNFTYTRIDISYLSSNGNYHETKESFSKSMKMVLLK
;
A
#
# COMPACT_ATOMS: atom_id res chain seq x y z
N MET A 1 36.38 27.19 -64.52
CA MET A 1 35.28 26.25 -64.82
C MET A 1 35.09 25.34 -63.60
N PHE A 2 33.97 25.54 -62.90
CA PHE A 2 33.37 24.74 -61.82
C PHE A 2 34.24 24.04 -60.75
N LEU A 3 34.32 24.69 -59.58
CA LEU A 3 34.31 24.04 -58.27
C LEU A 3 32.89 23.57 -57.94
N ARG A 4 32.68 22.30 -57.56
CA ARG A 4 31.78 21.88 -56.46
C ARG A 4 31.63 20.35 -56.37
N LYS A 5 32.16 19.79 -55.28
CA LYS A 5 31.79 18.54 -54.55
C LYS A 5 32.97 18.34 -53.57
N ASN A 6 32.87 18.24 -52.25
CA ASN A 6 31.86 17.72 -51.35
C ASN A 6 32.03 18.37 -49.95
N LYS A 7 31.14 19.28 -49.55
CA LYS A 7 31.09 19.79 -48.16
C LYS A 7 29.97 19.12 -47.33
N LYS A 8 29.18 18.23 -47.95
CA LYS A 8 28.00 17.61 -47.32
C LYS A 8 28.32 16.32 -46.54
N GLU A 9 29.41 15.62 -46.85
CA GLU A 9 29.67 14.32 -46.21
C GLU A 9 30.27 14.42 -44.79
N GLY A 10 31.10 15.44 -44.51
CA GLY A 10 31.66 15.66 -43.17
C GLY A 10 30.65 16.12 -42.11
N ILE A 11 29.55 16.76 -42.52
CA ILE A 11 28.51 17.26 -41.60
C ILE A 11 27.56 16.11 -41.18
N ILE A 12 27.25 15.20 -42.10
CA ILE A 12 26.34 14.07 -41.84
C ILE A 12 26.98 13.04 -40.89
N ILE A 13 28.30 12.86 -40.96
CA ILE A 13 29.03 11.93 -40.09
C ILE A 13 29.09 12.46 -38.65
N ASN A 14 29.33 13.76 -38.44
CA ASN A 14 29.38 14.36 -37.09
C ASN A 14 28.01 14.37 -36.40
N ILE A 15 26.92 14.56 -37.14
CA ILE A 15 25.56 14.54 -36.57
C ILE A 15 25.16 13.13 -36.09
N LYS A 16 25.61 12.08 -36.77
CA LYS A 16 25.33 10.69 -36.35
C LYS A 16 25.95 10.33 -35.01
N TYR A 17 27.16 10.80 -34.72
CA TYR A 17 27.83 10.56 -33.42
C TYR A 17 27.20 11.35 -32.27
N TYR A 18 26.75 12.59 -32.50
CA TYR A 18 26.05 13.36 -31.46
C TYR A 18 24.67 12.78 -31.12
N LEU A 19 23.93 12.24 -32.10
CA LEU A 19 22.62 11.64 -31.86
C LEU A 19 22.70 10.29 -31.12
N THR A 20 23.74 9.48 -31.35
CA THR A 20 23.94 8.23 -30.61
C THR A 20 24.50 8.45 -29.20
N ALA A 21 25.37 9.45 -28.99
CA ALA A 21 25.84 9.83 -27.65
C ALA A 21 24.71 10.40 -26.78
N CYS A 22 23.76 11.14 -27.36
CA CYS A 22 22.62 11.69 -26.63
C CYS A 22 21.64 10.59 -26.16
N PHE A 23 21.48 9.51 -26.94
CA PHE A 23 20.60 8.39 -26.56
C PHE A 23 21.16 7.51 -25.43
N CYS A 24 22.48 7.39 -25.31
CA CYS A 24 23.09 6.69 -24.17
C CYS A 24 23.14 7.55 -22.89
N PHE A 25 23.11 8.88 -23.00
CA PHE A 25 23.14 9.77 -21.83
C PHE A 25 21.76 10.01 -21.20
N THR A 26 20.67 9.87 -21.98
CA THR A 26 19.30 9.95 -21.44
C THR A 26 18.86 8.66 -20.73
N SER A 27 19.51 7.52 -20.98
CA SER A 27 19.22 6.25 -20.30
C SER A 27 19.83 6.11 -18.91
N ILE A 28 20.68 7.05 -18.46
CA ILE A 28 21.41 6.92 -17.18
C ILE A 28 20.82 7.82 -16.06
N MET A 29 19.88 8.73 -16.32
CA MET A 29 19.52 9.77 -15.34
C MET A 29 18.11 9.72 -14.75
N PHE A 30 17.46 8.55 -14.77
CA PHE A 30 16.38 8.29 -13.82
C PHE A 30 16.78 7.10 -12.97
N SER A 31 17.66 7.34 -11.99
CA SER A 31 17.60 6.55 -10.75
C SER A 31 16.20 6.76 -10.22
N GLN A 32 15.34 5.74 -10.32
CA GLN A 32 14.03 5.78 -9.68
C GLN A 32 14.25 6.16 -8.22
N VAL A 33 13.55 7.20 -7.78
CA VAL A 33 13.65 7.64 -6.40
C VAL A 33 13.02 6.55 -5.54
N GLU A 34 13.85 5.74 -4.87
CA GLU A 34 13.40 4.55 -4.13
C GLU A 34 12.75 4.88 -2.79
N TYR A 35 12.77 6.14 -2.36
CA TYR A 35 12.30 6.60 -1.06
C TYR A 35 11.65 7.98 -1.15
N GLU A 36 10.70 8.27 -0.27
CA GLU A 36 10.00 9.54 -0.21
C GLU A 36 10.99 10.71 0.08
N PRO A 37 11.12 11.68 -0.84
CA PRO A 37 12.04 12.81 -0.65
C PRO A 37 11.72 13.62 0.60
N GLY A 38 12.75 13.91 1.40
CA GLY A 38 12.61 14.75 2.60
C GLY A 38 11.97 14.04 3.80
N VAL A 39 11.72 12.73 3.74
CA VAL A 39 11.09 11.99 4.85
C VAL A 39 12.05 10.99 5.49
N LEU A 40 12.11 11.02 6.81
CA LEU A 40 12.86 10.07 7.64
C LEU A 40 11.97 9.39 8.66
N LEU A 41 12.22 8.11 8.89
CA LEU A 41 11.69 7.33 9.99
C LEU A 41 12.78 7.24 11.05
N VAL A 42 12.49 7.73 12.24
CA VAL A 42 13.47 7.86 13.32
C VAL A 42 12.95 7.14 14.56
N ARG A 43 13.76 6.25 15.11
CA ARG A 43 13.50 5.62 16.39
C ARG A 43 14.32 6.29 17.48
N VAL A 44 13.66 6.69 18.54
CA VAL A 44 14.26 7.38 19.69
C VAL A 44 14.42 6.39 20.85
N LYS A 45 15.58 6.40 21.52
CA LYS A 45 15.87 5.49 22.66
C LYS A 45 14.91 5.68 23.83
N GLU A 46 14.59 6.95 24.13
CA GLU A 46 13.71 7.33 25.22
C GLU A 46 12.58 8.23 24.69
N PRO A 47 11.53 7.64 24.08
CA PRO A 47 10.53 8.40 23.34
C PRO A 47 9.71 9.34 24.23
N GLU A 48 9.58 9.05 25.53
CA GLU A 48 8.92 9.93 26.49
C GLU A 48 9.69 11.23 26.75
N ARG A 49 11.00 11.26 26.49
CA ARG A 49 11.82 12.46 26.57
C ARG A 49 11.81 13.30 25.30
N VAL A 50 11.08 12.89 24.25
CA VAL A 50 11.03 13.56 22.93
C VAL A 50 9.57 13.92 22.52
N VAL A 51 9.19 15.18 22.69
CA VAL A 51 7.88 15.84 22.47
C VAL A 51 7.97 16.77 21.26
N ILE A 52 8.04 16.22 20.06
CA ILE A 52 8.12 17.07 18.86
C ILE A 52 6.74 17.69 18.60
N LYS A 53 6.45 18.85 19.21
CA LYS A 53 5.23 19.66 18.98
C LYS A 53 5.57 20.95 18.25
N ASN A 54 4.59 21.48 17.53
CA ASN A 54 4.53 22.63 16.58
C ASN A 54 5.16 23.99 17.01
N LYS A 55 6.04 24.02 18.00
CA LYS A 55 7.02 25.07 18.32
C LYS A 55 7.96 24.42 19.33
N VAL A 56 9.20 24.18 18.90
CA VAL A 56 10.22 23.41 19.61
C VAL A 56 10.25 23.70 21.12
N ALA A 57 10.05 22.65 21.93
CA ALA A 57 10.68 22.48 23.22
C ALA A 57 10.51 21.02 23.64
N VAL A 58 11.57 20.24 23.48
CA VAL A 58 11.69 19.01 24.26
C VAL A 58 13.03 18.96 24.93
N ASN A 59 12.98 18.60 26.20
CA ASN A 59 14.05 18.09 27.04
C ASN A 59 14.72 16.81 26.44
N GLY A 60 15.18 16.87 25.20
CA GLY A 60 16.19 15.99 24.61
C GLY A 60 17.50 16.78 24.46
N ASN A 61 18.65 16.11 24.31
CA ASN A 61 19.94 16.78 24.27
C ASN A 61 19.95 17.91 23.23
N ILE A 62 20.55 19.05 23.59
CA ILE A 62 20.66 20.28 22.77
C ILE A 62 21.09 19.96 21.31
N GLY A 63 21.92 18.94 21.13
CA GLY A 63 22.37 18.47 19.81
C GLY A 63 21.26 17.99 18.87
N LEU A 64 20.26 17.25 19.35
CA LEU A 64 19.17 16.75 18.47
C LEU A 64 18.29 17.91 17.99
N ASN A 65 17.94 18.83 18.90
CA ASN A 65 17.12 20.00 18.57
C ASN A 65 17.81 20.90 17.54
N ASN A 66 19.12 21.10 17.65
CA ASN A 66 19.90 21.86 16.67
C ASN A 66 19.88 21.20 15.29
N ILE A 67 20.06 19.87 15.22
CA ILE A 67 20.01 19.14 13.94
C ILE A 67 18.63 19.30 13.29
N LEU A 68 17.54 19.16 14.03
CA LEU A 68 16.18 19.28 13.50
C LEU A 68 15.85 20.70 13.03
N GLN A 69 16.20 21.73 13.81
CA GLN A 69 15.96 23.13 13.47
C GLN A 69 16.81 23.60 12.29
N ASN A 70 18.12 23.32 12.29
CA ASN A 70 19.04 23.73 11.23
C ASN A 70 18.68 23.11 9.86
N ASN A 71 18.00 21.97 9.88
CA ASN A 71 17.50 21.30 8.69
C ASN A 71 16.05 21.65 8.33
N GLU A 72 15.45 22.63 9.01
CA GLU A 72 14.10 23.16 8.73
C GLU A 72 12.99 22.09 8.87
N LEU A 73 13.02 21.26 9.93
CA LEU A 73 11.95 20.29 10.19
C LEU A 73 10.56 20.94 10.08
N ARG A 74 9.72 20.41 9.19
CA ARG A 74 8.38 20.93 8.89
C ARG A 74 7.30 20.25 9.71
N TYR A 75 7.43 18.94 9.85
CA TYR A 75 6.40 18.12 10.46
C TYR A 75 7.02 16.92 11.16
N SER A 76 6.38 16.50 12.24
CA SER A 76 6.75 15.32 13.01
C SER A 76 5.50 14.62 13.52
N LYS A 77 5.44 13.31 13.34
CA LYS A 77 4.32 12.48 13.83
C LYS A 77 4.86 11.20 14.45
N LYS A 78 4.44 10.92 15.69
CA LYS A 78 4.66 9.60 16.30
C LYS A 78 3.84 8.57 15.51
N LEU A 79 4.47 7.49 15.07
CA LEU A 79 3.76 6.43 14.36
C LEU A 79 2.87 5.65 15.35
N PRO A 80 1.67 5.22 14.92
CA PRO A 80 0.75 4.51 15.79
C PRO A 80 1.39 3.21 16.29
N HIS A 81 1.08 2.88 17.55
CA HIS A 81 1.49 1.62 18.15
C HIS A 81 0.79 0.47 17.41
N SER A 82 1.57 -0.43 16.83
CA SER A 82 1.12 -1.66 16.20
C SER A 82 1.62 -2.84 17.04
N HIS A 83 0.83 -3.91 17.12
CA HIS A 83 1.21 -5.18 17.78
C HIS A 83 2.55 -5.77 17.30
N ARG A 84 3.15 -5.25 16.22
CA ARG A 84 4.44 -5.68 15.63
C ARG A 84 5.66 -4.77 15.90
N LYS A 85 5.74 -4.05 17.03
CA LYS A 85 6.92 -3.25 17.47
C LYS A 85 7.15 -1.90 16.73
N THR A 86 6.18 -0.98 16.77
CA THR A 86 6.40 0.42 16.31
C THR A 86 6.66 1.42 17.44
N ASP A 87 6.94 0.95 18.65
CA ASP A 87 7.26 1.83 19.77
C ASP A 87 8.49 2.68 19.53
N GLY A 88 8.36 3.97 19.83
CA GLY A 88 9.43 4.96 19.72
C GLY A 88 9.75 5.44 18.31
N TRP A 89 8.96 5.05 17.30
CA TRP A 89 9.13 5.53 15.92
C TRP A 89 8.40 6.84 15.64
N TYR A 90 9.08 7.74 14.95
CA TYR A 90 8.58 9.04 14.50
C TYR A 90 8.84 9.20 13.01
N ARG A 91 7.84 9.74 12.30
CA ARG A 91 8.00 10.25 10.94
C ARG A 91 8.37 11.72 11.00
N LEU A 92 9.50 12.08 10.39
CA LEU A 92 10.00 13.45 10.29
C LEU A 92 9.97 13.90 8.83
N GLU A 93 9.45 15.10 8.58
CA GLU A 93 9.42 15.71 7.25
C GLU A 93 10.27 16.97 7.19
N PHE A 94 11.14 17.03 6.19
CA PHE A 94 12.01 18.15 5.87
C PHE A 94 11.64 18.71 4.48
N PRO A 95 12.06 19.94 4.15
CA PRO A 95 11.89 20.46 2.80
C PRO A 95 12.53 19.54 1.76
N VAL A 96 11.83 19.25 0.66
CA VAL A 96 12.30 18.36 -0.42
C VAL A 96 13.67 18.79 -1.00
N LYS A 97 14.00 20.08 -0.95
CA LYS A 97 15.30 20.64 -1.35
C LYS A 97 16.49 20.19 -0.47
N LYS A 98 16.24 19.65 0.72
CA LYS A 98 17.29 19.22 1.66
C LYS A 98 17.76 17.82 1.32
N ASN A 99 19.05 17.56 1.52
CA ASN A 99 19.61 16.23 1.33
C ASN A 99 19.29 15.33 2.53
N VAL A 100 18.23 14.54 2.39
CA VAL A 100 17.72 13.65 3.45
C VAL A 100 18.75 12.60 3.90
N LYS A 101 19.68 12.18 3.02
CA LYS A 101 20.76 11.24 3.38
C LYS A 101 21.76 11.89 4.34
N GLN A 102 22.14 13.14 4.08
CA GLN A 102 23.00 13.89 5.00
C GLN A 102 22.34 14.09 6.36
N ILE A 103 21.04 14.38 6.39
CA ILE A 103 20.28 14.51 7.64
C ILE A 103 20.24 13.18 8.39
N LYS A 104 20.03 12.06 7.68
CA LYS A 104 20.12 10.70 8.25
C LYS A 104 21.48 10.48 8.92
N ASP A 105 22.57 10.81 8.24
CA ASP A 105 23.94 10.61 8.77
C ASP A 105 24.22 11.49 10.00
N LEU A 106 23.60 12.68 10.10
CA LEU A 106 23.69 13.51 11.31
C LEU A 106 22.89 12.92 12.47
N LEU A 107 21.69 12.40 12.20
CA LEU A 107 20.80 11.85 13.21
C LEU A 107 21.30 10.51 13.77
N ILE A 108 21.86 9.63 12.92
CA ILE A 108 22.35 8.30 13.36
C ILE A 108 23.53 8.41 14.33
N ASN A 109 24.29 9.50 14.27
CA ASN A 109 25.41 9.78 15.18
C ASN A 109 24.98 10.45 16.50
N ASN A 110 23.69 10.76 16.68
CA ASN A 110 23.19 11.40 17.88
C ASN A 110 22.90 10.36 18.98
N SER A 111 23.30 10.66 20.22
CA SER A 111 23.14 9.75 21.37
C SER A 111 21.71 9.35 21.67
N ASP A 112 20.74 10.22 21.35
CA ASP A 112 19.33 10.05 21.70
C ASP A 112 18.57 9.18 20.68
N ILE A 113 19.21 8.91 19.54
CA ILE A 113 18.64 8.16 18.43
C ILE A 113 19.07 6.70 18.52
N GLU A 114 18.10 5.80 18.37
CA GLU A 114 18.32 4.36 18.29
C GLU A 114 18.54 3.93 16.84
N ASP A 115 17.70 4.42 15.92
CA ASP A 115 17.76 4.07 14.51
C ASP A 115 17.19 5.17 13.61
N VAL A 116 17.66 5.24 12.36
CA VAL A 116 17.21 6.18 11.34
C VAL A 116 17.15 5.50 9.98
N ASN A 117 15.96 5.50 9.38
CA ASN A 117 15.71 4.93 8.06
C ASN A 117 15.08 5.94 7.11
N LEU A 118 15.37 5.77 5.82
CA LEU A 118 14.63 6.46 4.75
C LEU A 118 13.24 5.83 4.66
N ASN A 119 12.24 6.64 4.31
CA ASN A 119 10.92 6.11 4.02
C ASN A 119 10.88 5.54 2.59
N TYR A 120 11.34 4.31 2.40
CA TYR A 120 11.33 3.66 1.09
C TYR A 120 9.89 3.48 0.58
N TYR A 121 9.67 3.71 -0.71
CA TYR A 121 8.42 3.27 -1.33
C TYR A 121 8.38 1.75 -1.24
N GLY A 122 7.26 1.21 -0.76
CA GLY A 122 7.07 -0.23 -0.69
C GLY A 122 7.26 -0.85 -2.07
N LYS A 123 8.24 -1.75 -2.21
CA LYS A 123 8.30 -2.64 -3.37
C LYS A 123 7.41 -3.82 -3.02
N LEU A 124 6.29 -3.97 -3.74
CA LEU A 124 5.47 -5.17 -3.60
C LEU A 124 6.35 -6.37 -3.94
N SER A 125 6.52 -7.29 -2.98
CA SER A 125 7.18 -8.56 -3.22
C SER A 125 6.33 -9.32 -4.25
N GLY A 126 6.91 -9.63 -5.41
CA GLY A 126 6.21 -10.44 -6.43
C GLY A 126 5.91 -11.87 -5.96
N THR A 127 6.56 -12.34 -4.88
CA THR A 127 6.29 -13.65 -4.28
C THR A 127 5.34 -13.49 -3.07
N PRO A 128 4.16 -14.12 -3.10
CA PRO A 128 3.23 -14.18 -1.97
C PRO A 128 3.82 -14.84 -0.72
N ASN A 129 3.24 -14.52 0.43
CA ASN A 129 3.55 -15.10 1.73
C ASN A 129 2.62 -16.26 2.11
N ASP A 130 1.86 -16.80 1.16
CA ASP A 130 0.97 -17.94 1.34
C ASP A 130 1.78 -19.24 1.57
N PRO A 131 1.57 -19.98 2.68
CA PRO A 131 2.27 -21.24 2.95
C PRO A 131 2.14 -22.30 1.85
N TYR A 132 1.07 -22.24 1.05
CA TYR A 132 0.77 -23.17 -0.04
C TYR A 132 1.10 -22.59 -1.43
N TRP A 133 1.75 -21.43 -1.52
CA TRP A 133 2.16 -20.77 -2.77
C TRP A 133 2.86 -21.72 -3.75
N ASP A 134 3.64 -22.67 -3.24
CA ASP A 134 4.37 -23.62 -4.07
C ASP A 134 3.44 -24.47 -4.95
N GLY A 135 2.26 -24.82 -4.46
CA GLY A 135 1.24 -25.60 -5.18
C GLY A 135 0.40 -24.81 -6.19
N GLN A 136 0.44 -23.47 -6.16
CA GLN A 136 -0.41 -22.61 -6.99
C GLN A 136 0.17 -22.40 -8.41
N TRP A 137 0.30 -23.49 -9.16
CA TRP A 137 0.94 -23.51 -10.49
C TRP A 137 0.29 -22.56 -11.51
N ALA A 138 -1.05 -22.39 -11.45
CA ALA A 138 -1.78 -21.59 -12.41
C ALA A 138 -1.41 -20.11 -12.34
N LEU A 139 -1.24 -19.57 -11.12
CA LEU A 139 -0.85 -18.17 -10.89
C LEU A 139 0.56 -17.87 -11.41
N LYS A 140 1.45 -18.86 -11.31
CA LYS A 140 2.80 -18.80 -11.88
C LYS A 140 2.74 -18.80 -13.42
N LEU A 141 1.89 -19.64 -14.00
CA LEU A 141 1.74 -19.77 -15.45
C LEU A 141 1.22 -18.49 -16.11
N ILE A 142 0.25 -17.82 -15.49
CA ILE A 142 -0.30 -16.55 -16.02
C ILE A 142 0.56 -15.32 -15.64
N GLY A 143 1.70 -15.52 -14.98
CA GLY A 143 2.64 -14.44 -14.66
C GLY A 143 2.16 -13.47 -13.56
N MET A 144 1.23 -13.87 -12.68
CA MET A 144 0.74 -12.99 -11.62
C MET A 144 1.83 -12.40 -10.71
N PRO A 145 2.91 -13.11 -10.35
CA PRO A 145 4.01 -12.54 -9.55
C PRO A 145 4.57 -11.24 -10.11
N SER A 146 4.70 -11.15 -11.44
CA SER A 146 5.18 -9.94 -12.10
C SER A 146 4.09 -8.85 -12.11
N ALA A 147 2.83 -9.23 -12.31
CA ALA A 147 1.71 -8.29 -12.32
C ALA A 147 1.50 -7.62 -10.95
N TRP A 148 1.54 -8.37 -9.84
CA TRP A 148 1.43 -7.80 -8.48
C TRP A 148 2.52 -6.80 -8.15
N GLY A 149 3.71 -6.91 -8.76
CA GLY A 149 4.77 -5.91 -8.61
C GLY A 149 4.51 -4.60 -9.37
N LEU A 150 3.55 -4.59 -10.30
CA LEU A 150 3.23 -3.44 -11.16
C LEU A 150 1.93 -2.75 -10.77
N ILE A 151 0.97 -3.48 -10.21
CA ILE A 151 -0.36 -2.97 -9.85
C ILE A 151 -0.44 -2.69 -8.34
N GLN A 152 -1.13 -1.62 -7.96
CA GLN A 152 -1.49 -1.38 -6.57
C GLN A 152 -2.83 -2.07 -6.27
N PRO A 153 -3.03 -2.62 -5.06
CA PRO A 153 -4.33 -3.12 -4.64
C PRO A 153 -5.39 -2.01 -4.75
N ASP A 154 -6.55 -2.33 -5.31
CA ASP A 154 -7.66 -1.40 -5.49
C ASP A 154 -8.95 -2.06 -5.00
N SER A 155 -9.39 -1.66 -3.80
CA SER A 155 -10.62 -2.17 -3.18
C SER A 155 -11.89 -1.50 -3.70
N SER A 156 -11.80 -0.69 -4.75
CA SER A 156 -12.98 -0.10 -5.42
C SER A 156 -13.59 -1.05 -6.45
N ILE A 157 -12.88 -2.11 -6.84
CA ILE A 157 -13.37 -3.12 -7.76
C ILE A 157 -14.24 -4.11 -6.99
N LEU A 158 -15.53 -4.12 -7.30
CA LEU A 158 -16.48 -5.07 -6.73
C LEU A 158 -16.68 -6.26 -7.68
N MET A 159 -16.49 -7.47 -7.17
CA MET A 159 -16.68 -8.73 -7.92
C MET A 159 -17.90 -9.49 -7.40
N GLY A 160 -18.89 -9.72 -8.27
CA GLY A 160 -20.04 -10.58 -7.98
C GLY A 160 -19.80 -12.02 -8.39
N ILE A 161 -19.85 -12.93 -7.41
CA ILE A 161 -19.76 -14.38 -7.62
C ILE A 161 -21.15 -14.95 -7.52
N ILE A 162 -21.66 -15.58 -8.59
CA ILE A 162 -22.95 -16.28 -8.60
C ILE A 162 -22.66 -17.78 -8.61
N ASP A 163 -22.82 -18.43 -7.46
CA ASP A 163 -22.53 -19.86 -7.29
C ASP A 163 -23.35 -20.41 -6.13
N SER A 164 -22.88 -21.46 -5.45
CA SER A 164 -23.45 -21.98 -4.21
C SER A 164 -23.23 -21.10 -2.97
N GLY A 165 -22.62 -19.92 -3.14
CA GLY A 165 -22.13 -19.08 -2.04
C GLY A 165 -20.69 -19.41 -1.63
N ILE A 166 -20.21 -18.73 -0.59
CA ILE A 166 -18.87 -18.92 -0.01
C ILE A 166 -18.98 -19.23 1.48
N ASN A 167 -17.97 -19.90 2.02
CA ASN A 167 -17.74 -19.95 3.47
C ASN A 167 -17.16 -18.61 3.91
N ASP A 168 -18.01 -17.69 4.35
CA ASP A 168 -17.65 -16.33 4.73
C ASP A 168 -16.84 -16.24 6.03
N ASP A 169 -16.88 -17.28 6.86
CA ASP A 169 -16.05 -17.41 8.08
C ASP A 169 -14.62 -17.94 7.80
N HIS A 170 -14.20 -18.09 6.54
CA HIS A 170 -12.86 -18.55 6.21
C HIS A 170 -11.82 -17.42 6.35
N GLU A 171 -10.70 -17.69 7.02
CA GLU A 171 -9.64 -16.69 7.29
C GLU A 171 -9.10 -16.01 6.03
N ASP A 172 -8.95 -16.75 4.91
CA ASP A 172 -8.49 -16.17 3.63
C ASP A 172 -9.44 -15.14 3.02
N PHE A 173 -10.71 -15.09 3.44
CA PHE A 173 -11.67 -14.07 2.98
C PHE A 173 -11.81 -12.88 3.93
N GLU A 174 -11.11 -12.89 5.07
CA GLU A 174 -11.17 -11.80 6.04
C GLU A 174 -10.80 -10.46 5.39
N GLY A 175 -11.71 -9.49 5.47
CA GLY A 175 -11.53 -8.15 4.91
C GLY A 175 -11.80 -8.02 3.39
N ASN A 176 -11.97 -9.13 2.66
CA ASN A 176 -12.21 -9.15 1.21
C ASN A 176 -13.69 -9.33 0.85
N ILE A 177 -14.55 -9.67 1.81
CA ILE A 177 -16.00 -9.73 1.60
C ILE A 177 -16.56 -8.30 1.60
N TRP A 178 -17.37 -7.98 0.61
CA TRP A 178 -18.10 -6.72 0.56
C TRP A 178 -19.26 -6.74 1.55
N VAL A 179 -19.48 -5.58 2.17
CA VAL A 179 -20.56 -5.35 3.12
C VAL A 179 -21.43 -4.26 2.54
N ASN A 180 -22.75 -4.50 2.42
CA ASN A 180 -23.73 -3.52 2.00
C ASN A 180 -23.78 -2.41 3.05
N PRO A 181 -23.30 -1.19 2.74
CA PRO A 181 -23.36 -0.10 3.69
C PRO A 181 -24.79 0.44 3.87
N ASN A 182 -25.72 0.08 2.99
CA ASN A 182 -27.08 0.61 2.97
C ASN A 182 -28.12 -0.34 3.59
N ASP A 183 -27.76 -1.61 3.83
CA ASP A 183 -28.66 -2.60 4.43
C ASP A 183 -27.99 -3.31 5.61
N PRO A 184 -27.84 -2.61 6.76
CA PRO A 184 -27.29 -3.21 7.97
C PRO A 184 -28.26 -4.24 8.56
N LEU A 185 -27.73 -5.21 9.32
CA LEU A 185 -28.56 -6.22 9.98
C LEU A 185 -29.61 -5.56 10.91
N GLY A 186 -30.89 -5.69 10.54
CA GLY A 186 -31.98 -5.03 11.25
C GLY A 186 -33.36 -5.69 11.07
N GLY A 187 -33.48 -6.71 10.21
CA GLY A 187 -34.75 -7.34 9.86
C GLY A 187 -35.58 -6.54 8.85
N GLY A 188 -34.97 -5.54 8.20
CA GLY A 188 -35.58 -4.64 7.22
C GLY A 188 -34.85 -4.72 5.88
N ASP A 189 -35.49 -4.22 4.83
CA ASP A 189 -34.86 -3.90 3.55
C ASP A 189 -34.68 -2.39 3.55
N ASP A 190 -33.55 -1.93 4.09
CA ASP A 190 -33.29 -0.51 4.36
C ASP A 190 -32.93 0.27 3.08
N ASP A 191 -32.43 -0.42 2.05
CA ASP A 191 -32.07 0.17 0.76
C ASP A 191 -33.15 0.03 -0.34
N ALA A 192 -34.26 -0.65 0.00
CA ALA A 192 -35.44 -0.89 -0.83
C ALA A 192 -35.12 -1.63 -2.14
N ASN A 193 -34.11 -2.50 -2.14
CA ASN A 193 -33.70 -3.26 -3.31
C ASN A 193 -34.51 -4.57 -3.51
N GLY A 194 -35.39 -4.91 -2.56
CA GLY A 194 -36.25 -6.09 -2.57
C GLY A 194 -35.69 -7.28 -1.79
N TYR A 195 -34.54 -7.11 -1.14
CA TYR A 195 -33.84 -8.12 -0.36
C TYR A 195 -33.66 -7.60 1.07
N VAL A 196 -34.09 -8.39 2.06
CA VAL A 196 -34.03 -8.02 3.47
C VAL A 196 -32.71 -8.51 4.07
N ASP A 197 -31.96 -7.64 4.73
CA ASP A 197 -30.65 -7.92 5.35
C ASP A 197 -29.62 -8.56 4.39
N ASP A 198 -29.45 -8.02 3.17
CA ASP A 198 -28.55 -8.54 2.13
C ASP A 198 -27.06 -8.15 2.30
N ILE A 199 -26.59 -8.19 3.54
CA ILE A 199 -25.33 -7.60 4.03
C ILE A 199 -24.12 -8.00 3.17
N ASN A 200 -23.99 -9.26 2.77
CA ASN A 200 -22.83 -9.75 2.00
C ASN A 200 -23.22 -10.24 0.58
N GLY A 201 -24.43 -9.89 0.13
CA GLY A 201 -25.07 -10.44 -1.05
C GLY A 201 -26.30 -11.28 -0.71
N TRP A 202 -26.83 -12.01 -1.69
CA TRP A 202 -28.19 -12.55 -1.61
C TRP A 202 -28.29 -14.03 -2.00
N ASN A 203 -29.14 -14.78 -1.29
CA ASN A 203 -29.49 -16.17 -1.63
C ASN A 203 -30.81 -16.20 -2.41
N PHE A 204 -30.75 -16.54 -3.70
CA PHE A 204 -31.90 -16.54 -4.61
C PHE A 204 -32.81 -17.76 -4.47
N THR A 205 -32.45 -18.72 -3.61
CA THR A 205 -33.14 -20.01 -3.51
C THR A 205 -34.29 -19.96 -2.52
N TYR A 206 -34.14 -19.14 -1.48
CA TYR A 206 -35.17 -18.94 -0.48
C TYR A 206 -35.71 -17.51 -0.65
N THR A 207 -36.94 -17.40 -1.13
CA THR A 207 -37.64 -16.10 -1.30
C THR A 207 -38.11 -15.49 0.03
N ARG A 208 -37.72 -16.08 1.16
CA ARG A 208 -38.01 -15.61 2.52
C ARG A 208 -36.83 -15.95 3.44
N ILE A 209 -36.47 -15.01 4.30
CA ILE A 209 -35.58 -15.24 5.44
C ILE A 209 -36.16 -16.37 6.28
N ASP A 210 -35.42 -17.47 6.37
CA ASP A 210 -35.70 -18.50 7.37
C ASP A 210 -34.90 -18.14 8.62
N ILE A 211 -35.58 -17.48 9.57
CA ILE A 211 -35.06 -16.97 10.85
C ILE A 211 -34.36 -18.09 11.67
N SER A 212 -34.59 -19.36 11.32
CA SER A 212 -33.95 -20.52 11.93
C SER A 212 -32.43 -20.64 11.70
N TYR A 213 -31.85 -19.85 10.78
CA TYR A 213 -30.40 -19.82 10.51
C TYR A 213 -29.64 -18.66 11.17
N LEU A 214 -30.29 -17.82 11.97
CA LEU A 214 -29.59 -16.81 12.76
C LEU A 214 -28.88 -17.47 13.94
N SER A 215 -27.55 -17.39 13.99
CA SER A 215 -26.83 -17.70 15.23
C SER A 215 -27.15 -16.65 16.29
N SER A 216 -26.94 -17.02 17.56
CA SER A 216 -27.15 -16.15 18.73
C SER A 216 -26.35 -14.83 18.70
N ASN A 217 -25.42 -14.66 17.76
CA ASN A 217 -24.58 -13.48 17.60
C ASN A 217 -25.04 -12.56 16.44
N GLY A 218 -26.18 -12.84 15.79
CA GLY A 218 -26.67 -12.06 14.65
C GLY A 218 -26.06 -12.46 13.30
N ASN A 219 -25.08 -13.34 13.28
CA ASN A 219 -24.54 -13.87 12.02
C ASN A 219 -25.48 -14.92 11.43
N TYR A 220 -25.69 -14.86 10.11
CA TYR A 220 -26.43 -15.86 9.34
C TYR A 220 -25.57 -17.13 9.22
N HIS A 221 -25.89 -18.18 9.97
CA HIS A 221 -25.23 -19.48 9.84
C HIS A 221 -26.18 -20.43 9.10
N GLU A 222 -26.10 -20.44 7.77
CA GLU A 222 -26.69 -21.52 6.98
C GLU A 222 -25.93 -22.84 7.28
N THR A 223 -26.67 -23.91 7.56
CA THR A 223 -26.07 -25.23 7.82
C THR A 223 -25.33 -25.76 6.59
N LYS A 224 -24.28 -26.59 6.76
CA LYS A 224 -23.51 -27.17 5.63
C LYS A 224 -24.36 -27.93 4.59
N GLU A 225 -25.56 -28.34 4.95
CA GLU A 225 -26.49 -29.05 4.06
C GLU A 225 -27.26 -28.12 3.12
N SER A 226 -27.47 -26.85 3.48
CA SER A 226 -28.10 -25.83 2.63
C SER A 226 -27.13 -25.26 1.58
N PHE A 227 -25.82 -25.22 1.87
CA PHE A 227 -24.76 -24.82 0.92
C PHE A 227 -24.77 -25.60 -0.41
N SER A 228 -25.19 -26.87 -0.41
CA SER A 228 -25.15 -27.69 -1.62
C SER A 228 -26.33 -27.46 -2.58
N LYS A 229 -27.36 -26.69 -2.20
CA LYS A 229 -28.62 -26.60 -2.95
C LYS A 229 -29.09 -25.18 -3.23
N SER A 230 -28.38 -24.14 -2.77
CA SER A 230 -28.78 -22.75 -2.96
C SER A 230 -27.89 -22.00 -3.94
N MET A 231 -28.48 -21.27 -4.89
CA MET A 231 -27.78 -20.25 -5.68
C MET A 231 -27.69 -18.95 -4.87
N LYS A 232 -26.47 -18.49 -4.58
CA LYS A 232 -26.15 -17.28 -3.81
C LYS A 232 -25.18 -16.40 -4.59
N MET A 233 -25.45 -15.09 -4.58
CA MET A 233 -24.48 -14.08 -4.99
C MET A 233 -23.70 -13.60 -3.76
N VAL A 234 -22.38 -13.60 -3.85
CA VAL A 234 -21.50 -12.94 -2.87
C VAL A 234 -20.64 -11.91 -3.56
N LEU A 235 -20.48 -10.76 -2.91
CA LEU A 235 -19.69 -9.66 -3.42
C LEU A 235 -18.34 -9.62 -2.70
N LEU A 236 -17.25 -9.53 -3.46
CA LEU A 236 -15.87 -9.38 -2.97
C LEU A 236 -15.29 -8.04 -3.41
N LYS A 237 -14.36 -7.49 -2.63
CA LYS A 237 -13.69 -6.21 -2.86
C LYS A 237 -12.17 -6.34 -2.74
#